data_AF-A0A845R510-F1
#
_entry.id   AF-A0A845R510-F1
#
_cell.length_a   1.000
_cell.length_b   1.000
_cell.length_c   1.000
_cell.angle_alpha   90.00
_cell.angle_beta   90.00
_cell.angle_gamma   90.00
#
_symmetry.space_group_name_H-M   'P 1'
#
loop_
_entity.id
_entity.type
_entity.pdbx_description
1 polymer ?
#
loop_
_entity_poly.entity_id
_entity_poly.type
_entity_poly.pdbx_seq_one_letter_code
_entity_poly.pdbx_strand_id
1 'polypeptide(L)'
;MGTNVIFIALGITTAIYITNQIIIKNYKKYKYKIIQKQELKKLSEENNESIEVTNEKVTNKKLAELMELEKESITIDERITLNRGDRISFNSEKYGFVSGIFLGARESSCKGYSDMLIIKYEKGKLIQAPLEYINIDSIMVYGR
;
A
#
# COMPACT_ATOMS: atom_id res chain seq x y z
N MET A 1 54.35 5.19 26.20
CA MET A 1 54.07 4.79 24.80
C MET A 1 52.93 3.76 24.65
N GLY A 2 52.64 2.91 25.66
CA GLY A 2 51.63 1.83 25.51
C GLY A 2 50.15 2.24 25.46
N THR A 3 49.76 3.37 26.06
CA THR A 3 48.34 3.81 26.11
C THR A 3 47.80 4.25 24.75
N ASN A 4 48.60 4.96 23.94
CA ASN A 4 48.19 5.41 22.60
C ASN A 4 47.95 4.24 21.64
N VAL A 5 48.69 3.15 21.78
CA VAL A 5 48.55 1.95 20.94
C VAL A 5 47.23 1.24 21.21
N ILE A 6 46.79 1.19 22.48
CA ILE A 6 45.52 0.57 22.89
C ILE A 6 44.33 1.35 22.34
N PHE A 7 44.37 2.69 22.40
CA PHE A 7 43.30 3.53 21.84
C PHE A 7 43.19 3.43 20.31
N ILE A 8 44.33 3.34 19.61
CA ILE A 8 44.35 3.16 18.15
C ILE A 8 43.77 1.79 17.77
N ALA A 9 44.14 0.71 18.48
CA ALA A 9 43.62 -0.62 18.24
C ALA A 9 42.11 -0.73 18.49
N LEU A 10 41.61 -0.11 19.56
CA LEU A 10 40.16 0.02 19.83
C LEU A 10 39.45 0.81 18.74
N GLY A 11 40.03 1.92 18.27
CA GLY A 11 39.47 2.71 17.17
C GLY A 11 39.32 1.91 15.88
N ILE A 12 40.35 1.15 15.49
CA ILE A 12 40.34 0.34 14.26
C ILE A 12 39.33 -0.80 14.35
N THR A 13 39.30 -1.53 15.47
CA THR A 13 38.35 -2.64 15.66
C THR A 13 36.90 -2.17 15.66
N THR A 14 36.61 -1.03 16.28
CA THR A 14 35.27 -0.42 16.27
C THR A 14 34.87 0.03 14.85
N ALA A 15 35.80 0.62 14.09
CA ALA A 15 35.55 1.04 12.72
C ALA A 15 35.26 -0.15 11.80
N ILE A 16 36.00 -1.26 11.93
CA ILE A 16 35.78 -2.51 11.18
C ILE A 16 34.41 -3.11 11.53
N TYR A 17 34.04 -3.12 12.80
CA TYR A 17 32.74 -3.62 13.24
C TYR A 17 31.56 -2.83 12.63
N ILE A 18 31.66 -1.50 12.64
CA ILE A 18 30.62 -0.61 12.07
C ILE A 18 30.51 -0.80 10.55
N THR A 19 31.64 -0.87 9.83
CA THR A 19 31.63 -1.09 8.38
C THR A 19 31.03 -2.44 8.01
N ASN A 20 31.38 -3.51 8.71
CA ASN A 20 30.77 -4.83 8.50
C ASN A 20 29.27 -4.83 8.75
N GLN A 21 28.79 -4.17 9.81
CA GLN A 21 27.36 -4.02 10.08
C GLN A 21 26.62 -3.30 8.93
N ILE A 22 27.20 -2.24 8.38
CA ILE A 22 26.62 -1.48 7.26
C ILE A 22 26.55 -2.35 5.99
N ILE A 23 27.63 -3.06 5.66
CA ILE A 23 27.71 -3.93 4.48
C ILE A 23 26.67 -5.05 4.58
N ILE A 24 26.56 -5.72 5.73
CA ILE A 24 25.59 -6.81 5.95
C ILE A 24 24.15 -6.30 5.81
N LYS A 25 23.84 -5.13 6.38
CA LYS A 25 22.51 -4.52 6.26
C LYS A 25 22.17 -4.19 4.81
N ASN A 26 23.12 -3.62 4.06
CA ASN A 26 22.93 -3.28 2.65
C ASN A 26 22.79 -4.53 1.77
N TYR A 27 23.58 -5.58 2.01
CA TYR A 27 23.49 -6.83 1.28
C TYR A 27 22.14 -7.53 1.49
N LYS A 28 21.67 -7.61 2.74
CA LYS A 28 20.33 -8.15 3.06
C LYS A 28 19.23 -7.39 2.33
N LYS A 29 19.29 -6.05 2.34
CA LYS A 29 18.33 -5.19 1.64
C LYS A 29 18.34 -5.42 0.12
N TYR A 30 19.53 -5.59 -0.47
CA TYR A 30 19.67 -5.86 -1.91
C TYR A 30 19.11 -7.24 -2.30
N LYS A 31 19.48 -8.28 -1.56
CA LYS A 31 18.97 -9.65 -1.79
C LYS A 31 17.44 -9.69 -1.70
N TYR A 32 16.87 -8.99 -0.71
CA TYR A 32 15.42 -8.89 -0.54
C TYR A 32 14.72 -8.24 -1.75
N LYS A 33 15.29 -7.16 -2.30
CA LYS A 33 14.76 -6.53 -3.52
C LYS A 33 14.78 -7.45 -4.74
N ILE A 34 15.84 -8.24 -4.90
CA ILE A 34 15.93 -9.21 -6.02
C ILE A 34 14.83 -10.26 -5.89
N ILE A 35 14.64 -10.83 -4.70
CA ILE A 35 13.62 -11.86 -4.45
C ILE A 35 12.23 -11.31 -4.76
N GLN A 36 11.88 -10.13 -4.25
CA GLN A 36 10.58 -9.50 -4.56
C GLN A 36 10.37 -9.28 -6.07
N LYS A 37 11.41 -8.85 -6.80
CA LYS A 37 11.32 -8.64 -8.24
C LYS A 37 11.12 -9.96 -8.99
N GLN A 38 11.76 -11.04 -8.55
CA GLN A 38 11.59 -12.37 -9.13
C GLN A 38 10.19 -12.94 -8.84
N GLU A 39 9.68 -12.78 -7.62
CA GLU A 39 8.31 -13.17 -7.26
C GLU A 39 7.27 -12.41 -8.07
N LEU A 40 7.44 -11.08 -8.22
CA LEU A 40 6.59 -10.26 -9.08
C LEU A 40 6.60 -10.71 -10.53
N LYS A 41 7.77 -11.08 -11.05
CA LYS A 41 7.90 -11.56 -12.43
C LYS A 41 7.17 -12.89 -12.62
N LYS A 42 7.32 -13.83 -11.68
CA LYS A 42 6.59 -15.12 -11.71
C LYS A 42 5.07 -14.91 -11.68
N LEU A 43 4.59 -14.08 -10.75
CA LEU A 43 3.16 -13.75 -10.64
C LEU A 43 2.62 -13.07 -11.91
N SER A 44 3.42 -12.21 -12.54
CA SER A 44 3.08 -11.55 -13.80
C SER A 44 2.97 -12.55 -14.96
N GLU A 45 3.92 -13.48 -15.05
CA GLU A 45 3.90 -14.57 -16.04
C GLU A 45 2.73 -15.53 -15.82
N GLU A 46 2.45 -15.91 -14.56
CA GLU A 46 1.33 -16.79 -14.18
C GLU A 46 -0.05 -16.17 -14.49
N ASN A 47 -0.21 -14.87 -14.25
CA ASN A 47 -1.49 -14.17 -14.48
C ASN A 47 -1.63 -13.60 -15.90
N ASN A 48 -0.61 -13.75 -16.75
CA ASN A 48 -0.56 -13.18 -18.10
C ASN A 48 -0.81 -11.65 -18.12
N GLU A 49 -0.23 -10.94 -17.14
CA GLU A 49 -0.37 -9.50 -16.93
C GLU A 49 1.00 -8.81 -16.98
N SER A 50 1.03 -7.50 -17.25
CA SER A 50 2.29 -6.75 -17.14
C SER A 50 2.76 -6.69 -15.69
N ILE A 51 4.09 -6.65 -15.50
CA ILE A 51 4.72 -6.53 -14.17
C ILE A 51 4.18 -5.31 -13.42
N GLU A 52 3.84 -4.23 -14.12
CA GLU A 52 3.28 -3.01 -13.53
C GLU A 52 1.89 -3.27 -12.92
N VAL A 53 1.00 -3.93 -13.66
CA VAL A 53 -0.34 -4.28 -13.19
C VAL A 53 -0.27 -5.26 -12.01
N THR A 54 0.60 -6.27 -12.10
CA THR A 54 0.81 -7.22 -10.99
C THR A 54 1.37 -6.54 -9.75
N ASN A 55 2.35 -5.63 -9.92
CA ASN A 55 2.91 -4.86 -8.83
C ASN A 55 1.88 -3.97 -8.15
N GLU A 56 1.01 -3.33 -8.94
CA GLU A 56 -0.08 -2.54 -8.41
C GLU A 56 -1.06 -3.38 -7.60
N LYS A 57 -1.48 -4.55 -8.12
CA LYS A 57 -2.37 -5.46 -7.39
C LYS A 57 -1.76 -5.93 -6.06
N VAL A 58 -0.49 -6.34 -6.08
CA VAL A 58 0.22 -6.77 -4.86
C VAL A 58 0.35 -5.63 -3.86
N THR A 59 0.64 -4.42 -4.34
CA THR A 59 0.75 -3.23 -3.49
C THR A 59 -0.60 -2.87 -2.86
N ASN A 60 -1.67 -2.88 -3.66
CA ASN A 60 -3.01 -2.57 -3.18
C ASN A 60 -3.51 -3.62 -2.17
N LYS A 61 -3.20 -4.91 -2.39
CA LYS A 61 -3.50 -5.99 -1.43
C LYS A 61 -2.79 -5.78 -0.10
N LYS A 62 -1.47 -5.53 -0.12
CA LYS A 62 -0.68 -5.26 1.09
C LYS A 62 -1.16 -4.01 1.82
N LEU A 63 -1.56 -2.96 1.10
CA LEU A 63 -2.13 -1.76 1.70
C LEU A 63 -3.46 -2.06 2.41
N ALA A 64 -4.33 -2.86 1.80
CA ALA A 64 -5.59 -3.27 2.42
C ALA A 64 -5.36 -4.11 3.69
N GLU A 65 -4.40 -5.04 3.66
CA GLU A 65 -4.00 -5.84 4.82
C GLU A 65 -3.46 -4.95 5.97
N LEU A 66 -2.60 -3.99 5.65
CA LEU A 66 -2.04 -3.05 6.65
C LEU A 66 -3.09 -2.12 7.26
N MET A 67 -4.15 -1.84 6.53
CA MET A 67 -5.26 -0.99 6.98
C MET A 67 -6.39 -1.77 7.65
N GLU A 68 -6.26 -3.10 7.74
CA GLU A 68 -7.29 -3.99 8.32
C GLU A 68 -8.66 -3.77 7.69
N LEU A 69 -8.72 -3.67 6.35
CA LEU A 69 -9.98 -3.45 5.64
C LEU A 69 -10.84 -4.71 5.69
N GLU A 70 -11.99 -4.60 6.35
CA GLU A 70 -12.93 -5.71 6.60
C GLU A 70 -13.67 -6.15 5.34
N LYS A 71 -13.98 -5.20 4.43
CA LYS A 71 -14.82 -5.43 3.25
C LYS A 71 -14.00 -5.21 1.98
N GLU A 72 -13.72 -6.29 1.24
CA GLU A 72 -13.06 -6.22 -0.08
C GLU A 72 -14.02 -5.81 -1.20
N SER A 73 -15.31 -6.01 -0.97
CA SER A 73 -16.40 -5.62 -1.86
C SER A 73 -17.52 -5.00 -1.02
N ILE A 74 -18.21 -4.02 -1.60
CA ILE A 74 -19.37 -3.37 -0.97
C ILE A 74 -20.41 -3.06 -2.03
N THR A 75 -21.67 -3.35 -1.73
CA THR A 75 -22.81 -2.95 -2.55
C THR A 75 -23.47 -1.73 -1.93
N ILE A 76 -23.54 -0.63 -2.69
CA ILE A 76 -24.13 0.63 -2.28
C ILE A 76 -25.51 0.76 -2.95
N ASP A 77 -26.54 1.00 -2.14
CA ASP A 77 -27.93 1.21 -2.56
C ASP A 77 -28.48 0.10 -3.49
N GLU A 78 -28.01 -1.14 -3.30
CA GLU A 78 -28.36 -2.33 -4.10
C GLU A 78 -28.07 -2.20 -5.62
N ARG A 79 -27.41 -1.13 -6.05
CA ARG A 79 -27.20 -0.79 -7.48
C ARG A 79 -25.74 -0.82 -7.89
N ILE A 80 -24.84 -0.42 -6.99
CA ILE A 80 -23.43 -0.21 -7.31
C ILE A 80 -22.60 -1.17 -6.47
N THR A 81 -22.00 -2.16 -7.12
CA THR A 81 -21.03 -3.06 -6.47
C THR A 81 -19.62 -2.58 -6.75
N LEU A 82 -18.88 -2.26 -5.69
CA LEU A 82 -17.47 -1.88 -5.75
C LEU A 82 -16.61 -3.05 -5.30
N ASN A 83 -15.61 -3.43 -6.10
CA ASN A 83 -14.65 -4.48 -5.77
C ASN A 83 -13.25 -3.90 -5.63
N ARG A 84 -12.46 -4.47 -4.73
CA ARG A 84 -11.06 -4.06 -4.54
C ARG A 84 -10.31 -4.06 -5.88
N GLY A 85 -9.67 -2.93 -6.17
CA GLY A 85 -8.92 -2.70 -7.38
C GLY A 85 -9.73 -2.05 -8.50
N ASP A 86 -11.04 -1.86 -8.32
CA ASP A 86 -11.86 -1.09 -9.25
C ASP A 86 -11.41 0.36 -9.27
N ARG A 87 -11.33 0.93 -10.47
CA ARG A 87 -11.12 2.36 -10.62
C ARG A 87 -12.48 3.03 -10.50
N ILE A 88 -12.60 3.97 -9.58
CA ILE A 88 -13.86 4.65 -9.30
C ILE A 88 -13.69 6.16 -9.33
N SER A 89 -14.78 6.87 -9.56
CA SER A 89 -14.88 8.30 -9.28
C SER A 89 -16.22 8.68 -8.71
N PHE A 90 -16.28 9.74 -7.92
CA PHE A 90 -17.51 10.33 -7.40
C PHE A 90 -17.28 11.76 -6.92
N ASN A 91 -18.38 12.47 -6.68
CA ASN A 91 -18.39 13.72 -5.97
C ASN A 91 -18.60 13.49 -4.49
N SER A 92 -17.74 14.08 -3.66
CA SER A 92 -17.87 14.13 -2.22
C SER A 92 -18.08 15.55 -1.74
N GLU A 93 -18.99 15.74 -0.78
CA GLU A 93 -19.21 17.04 -0.14
C GLU A 93 -17.96 17.53 0.58
N LYS A 94 -17.16 16.61 1.14
CA LYS A 94 -15.96 16.94 1.91
C LYS A 94 -14.71 17.14 1.04
N TYR A 95 -14.58 16.34 -0.02
CA TYR A 95 -13.33 16.26 -0.80
C TYR A 95 -13.47 16.77 -2.25
N GLY A 96 -14.68 17.16 -2.69
CA GLY A 96 -14.95 17.50 -4.08
C GLY A 96 -14.93 16.27 -4.98
N PHE A 97 -14.49 16.43 -6.24
CA PHE A 97 -14.36 15.30 -7.16
C PHE A 97 -13.18 14.40 -6.76
N VAL A 98 -13.49 13.13 -6.50
CA VAL A 98 -12.52 12.08 -6.16
C VAL A 98 -12.46 11.08 -7.29
N SER A 99 -11.25 10.71 -7.73
CA SER A 99 -11.01 9.61 -8.66
C SER A 99 -9.79 8.81 -8.22
N GLY A 100 -9.91 7.49 -8.20
CA GLY A 100 -8.83 6.64 -7.70
C GLY A 100 -9.17 5.16 -7.74
N ILE A 101 -8.39 4.36 -7.02
CA ILE A 101 -8.59 2.91 -6.93
C ILE A 101 -9.25 2.59 -5.59
N PHE A 102 -10.38 1.89 -5.62
CA PHE A 102 -11.04 1.38 -4.44
C PHE A 102 -10.19 0.27 -3.81
N LEU A 103 -9.82 0.42 -2.54
CA LEU A 103 -9.03 -0.58 -1.80
C LEU A 103 -9.90 -1.49 -0.94
N GLY A 104 -11.09 -1.04 -0.59
CA GLY A 104 -12.02 -1.71 0.31
C GLY A 104 -12.80 -0.70 1.14
N ALA A 105 -13.70 -1.20 1.97
CA ALA A 105 -14.44 -0.43 2.94
C ALA A 105 -14.13 -0.90 4.37
N ARG A 106 -14.25 0.03 5.31
CA ARG A 106 -14.16 -0.23 6.74
C ARG A 106 -15.51 0.05 7.38
N GLU A 107 -16.01 -0.86 8.21
CA GLU A 107 -17.22 -0.60 8.97
C GLU A 107 -16.93 0.45 10.05
N SER A 108 -17.84 1.40 10.22
CA SER A 108 -17.68 2.37 11.30
C SER A 108 -17.92 1.68 12.64
N SER A 109 -16.98 1.83 13.57
CA SER A 109 -17.11 1.28 14.93
C SER A 109 -18.18 2.00 15.77
N CYS A 110 -18.72 3.12 15.28
CA CYS A 110 -19.77 3.88 15.94
C CYS A 110 -21.14 3.54 15.34
N LYS A 111 -22.07 3.05 16.18
CA LYS A 111 -23.46 2.81 15.79
C LYS A 111 -24.08 4.04 15.13
N GLY A 112 -24.67 3.86 13.95
CA GLY A 112 -25.38 4.90 13.21
C GLY A 112 -24.55 5.63 12.15
N TYR A 113 -23.27 5.29 12.00
CA TYR A 113 -22.41 5.83 10.95
C TYR A 113 -22.27 4.84 9.81
N SER A 114 -22.22 5.38 8.59
CA SER A 114 -22.07 4.63 7.35
C SER A 114 -20.65 4.09 7.13
N ASP A 115 -20.53 3.07 6.27
CA ASP A 115 -19.24 2.48 5.89
C ASP A 115 -18.29 3.55 5.30
N MET A 116 -16.99 3.38 5.56
CA MET A 116 -15.96 4.29 5.08
C MET A 116 -15.22 3.68 3.91
N LEU A 117 -15.35 4.30 2.73
CA LEU A 117 -14.63 3.86 1.53
C LEU A 117 -13.17 4.32 1.59
N ILE A 118 -12.26 3.39 1.30
CA ILE A 118 -10.83 3.65 1.27
C ILE A 118 -10.35 3.65 -0.18
N ILE A 119 -9.78 4.78 -0.58
CA ILE A 119 -9.42 5.04 -1.98
C ILE A 119 -7.97 5.44 -2.06
N LYS A 120 -7.24 4.76 -2.94
CA LYS A 120 -5.92 5.17 -3.36
C LYS A 120 -6.07 6.25 -4.44
N TYR A 121 -5.86 7.48 -4.03
CA TYR A 121 -5.82 8.67 -4.85
C TYR A 121 -4.42 8.89 -5.44
N GLU A 122 -4.29 9.86 -6.35
CA GLU A 122 -3.05 10.18 -7.05
C GLU A 122 -1.79 10.16 -6.18
N LYS A 123 -0.69 9.64 -6.76
CA LYS A 123 0.63 9.52 -6.10
C LYS A 123 0.61 8.65 -4.83
N GLY A 124 -0.35 7.73 -4.72
CA GLY A 124 -0.42 6.77 -3.61
C GLY A 124 -0.95 7.35 -2.31
N LYS A 125 -1.55 8.56 -2.35
CA LYS A 125 -2.27 9.11 -1.20
C LYS A 125 -3.54 8.29 -0.94
N LEU A 126 -3.90 8.18 0.32
CA LEU A 126 -5.11 7.48 0.74
C LEU A 126 -6.16 8.49 1.17
N ILE A 127 -7.38 8.33 0.66
CA ILE A 127 -8.55 9.08 1.09
C ILE A 127 -9.48 8.10 1.79
N GLN A 128 -10.01 8.55 2.92
CA GLN A 128 -11.08 7.87 3.63
C GLN A 128 -12.35 8.71 3.50
N ALA A 129 -13.31 8.19 2.75
CA ALA A 129 -14.54 8.87 2.40
C ALA A 129 -15.74 8.12 3.02
N PRO A 130 -16.35 8.65 4.09
CA PRO A 130 -17.60 8.10 4.62
C PRO A 130 -18.67 8.16 3.54
N LEU A 131 -19.46 7.10 3.40
CA LEU A 131 -20.54 7.03 2.41
C LEU A 131 -21.54 8.19 2.53
N GLU A 132 -21.81 8.66 3.75
CA GLU A 132 -22.65 9.86 4.00
C GLU A 132 -22.22 11.12 3.24
N TYR A 133 -20.92 11.28 2.97
CA TYR A 133 -20.41 12.46 2.25
C TYR A 133 -20.24 12.22 0.75
N ILE A 134 -20.71 11.08 0.23
CA ILE A 134 -20.57 10.71 -1.18
C ILE A 134 -21.94 10.85 -1.85
N ASN A 135 -21.98 11.60 -2.95
CA ASN A 135 -23.15 11.58 -3.81
C ASN A 135 -23.17 10.25 -4.58
N ILE A 136 -24.03 9.32 -4.15
CA ILE A 136 -24.11 7.95 -4.67
C ILE A 136 -24.39 7.94 -6.18
N ASP A 137 -25.24 8.83 -6.67
CA ASP A 137 -25.59 8.93 -8.10
C ASP A 137 -24.41 9.37 -8.97
N SER A 138 -23.36 9.92 -8.36
CA SER A 138 -22.14 10.32 -9.07
C SER A 138 -21.06 9.23 -9.10
N ILE A 139 -21.30 8.08 -8.45
CA ILE A 139 -20.33 6.99 -8.43
C ILE A 139 -20.26 6.34 -9.81
N MET A 140 -19.10 6.43 -10.43
CA MET A 140 -18.77 5.76 -11.68
C MET A 140 -17.71 4.69 -11.41
N VAL A 141 -17.97 3.47 -11.88
CA VAL A 141 -17.03 2.35 -11.83
C VAL A 141 -16.48 2.11 -13.23
N TYR A 142 -15.18 2.27 -13.38
CA TYR A 142 -14.47 1.98 -14.62
C TYR A 142 -13.96 0.55 -14.52
N GLY A 143 -14.62 -0.34 -15.26
CA GLY A 143 -14.18 -1.72 -15.41
C GLY A 143 -12.75 -1.79 -15.97
N ARG A 144 -12.08 -2.92 -15.71
CA ARG A 144 -10.80 -3.25 -16.33
C ARG A 144 -10.96 -3.66 -17.78
#